data_AF-A0A960QK14-F1
#
_entry.id   AF-A0A960QK14-F1
#
_cell.length_a   1.000
_cell.length_b   1.000
_cell.length_c   1.000
_cell.angle_alpha   90.00
_cell.angle_beta   90.00
_cell.angle_gamma   90.00
#
_symmetry.space_group_name_H-M   'P 1'
#
loop_
_entity.id
_entity.type
_entity.pdbx_description
1 polymer ?
#
loop_
_entity_poly.entity_id
_entity_poly.type
_entity_poly.pdbx_seq_one_letter_code
_entity_poly.pdbx_strand_id
1 'polypeptide(L)' 'MPEVTVKKGEAIDRALKRLKNKLEAEGVMEEIRRLRAFETPTQRSKRKARAKAKRSRNRFRFVLNDPHHHSAERNNPSED' A
#
# COMPACT_ATOMS: atom_id res chain seq x y z
N MET A 1 13.70 -5.85 -8.93
CA MET A 1 12.56 -6.71 -9.30
C MET A 1 12.20 -7.55 -8.08
N PRO A 2 10.91 -7.79 -7.80
CA PRO A 2 10.51 -8.57 -6.65
C PRO A 2 10.89 -10.05 -6.83
N GLU A 3 11.64 -10.55 -5.86
CA GLU A 3 11.99 -11.96 -5.75
C GLU A 3 11.37 -12.60 -4.50
N VAL A 4 11.18 -13.90 -4.54
CA VAL A 4 10.70 -14.70 -3.41
C VAL A 4 11.53 -15.98 -3.31
N THR A 5 12.22 -16.16 -2.19
CA THR A 5 12.90 -17.42 -1.87
C THR A 5 11.87 -18.46 -1.43
N VAL A 6 11.93 -19.64 -2.05
CA VAL A 6 11.06 -20.78 -1.74
C VAL A 6 11.69 -21.59 -0.62
N LYS A 7 10.90 -21.97 0.40
CA LYS A 7 11.38 -22.81 1.50
C LYS A 7 11.25 -24.30 1.17
N LYS A 8 12.13 -25.13 1.72
CA LYS A 8 12.05 -26.59 1.57
C LYS A 8 10.75 -27.11 2.22
N GLY A 9 9.90 -27.77 1.44
CA GLY A 9 8.57 -28.24 1.87
C GLY A 9 7.44 -27.22 1.70
N GLU A 10 7.69 -26.05 1.10
CA GLU A 10 6.62 -25.12 0.74
C GLU A 10 5.90 -25.58 -0.54
N ALA A 11 4.56 -25.58 -0.51
CA ALA A 11 3.77 -25.78 -1.71
C ALA A 11 4.01 -24.65 -2.72
N ILE A 12 4.25 -25.00 -3.98
CA ILE A 12 4.58 -24.03 -5.05
C ILE A 12 3.53 -22.92 -5.16
N ASP A 13 2.25 -23.26 -5.01
CA ASP A 13 1.15 -22.29 -5.08
C ASP A 13 1.25 -21.19 -4.00
N ARG A 14 1.76 -21.54 -2.81
CA ARG A 14 1.99 -20.56 -1.74
C ARG A 14 3.11 -19.61 -2.11
N ALA A 15 4.21 -20.10 -2.68
CA ALA A 15 5.30 -19.27 -3.15
C ALA A 15 4.85 -18.31 -4.27
N LEU A 16 4.06 -18.80 -5.24
CA LEU A 16 3.49 -17.98 -6.30
C LEU A 16 2.55 -16.88 -5.76
N LYS A 17 1.72 -17.22 -4.77
CA LYS A 17 0.84 -16.24 -4.11
C LYS A 17 1.64 -15.15 -3.40
N ARG A 18 2.73 -15.50 -2.71
CA ARG A 18 3.63 -14.51 -2.08
C ARG A 18 4.27 -13.60 -3.11
N LEU A 19 4.75 -14.15 -4.22
CA LEU A 19 5.34 -13.37 -5.31
C LEU A 19 4.33 -12.40 -5.92
N LYS A 20 3.12 -12.87 -6.23
CA LYS A 20 2.03 -12.03 -6.72
C LYS A 20 1.73 -10.88 -5.75
N ASN A 21 1.60 -11.17 -4.46
CA ASN A 21 1.32 -10.15 -3.46
C ASN A 21 2.46 -9.12 -3.39
N LYS A 22 3.72 -9.53 -3.51
CA LYS A 22 4.88 -8.63 -3.53
C LYS A 22 4.87 -7.72 -4.77
N LEU A 23 4.58 -8.27 -5.95
CA LEU A 23 4.38 -7.51 -7.19
C LEU A 23 3.24 -6.48 -7.09
N GLU A 24 2.14 -6.85 -6.43
CA GLU A 24 1.01 -5.95 -6.20
C GLU A 24 1.33 -4.86 -5.17
N ALA A 25 2.05 -5.20 -4.09
CA ALA A 25 2.48 -4.26 -3.06
C ALA A 25 3.47 -3.22 -3.60
N GLU A 26 4.41 -3.63 -4.43
CA GLU A 26 5.35 -2.74 -5.12
C GLU A 26 4.67 -1.91 -6.24
N GLY A 27 3.41 -2.23 -6.60
CA GLY A 27 2.65 -1.51 -7.62
C GLY A 27 3.08 -1.81 -9.06
N VAL A 28 3.91 -2.84 -9.28
CA VAL A 28 4.43 -3.22 -10.61
C VAL A 28 3.29 -3.50 -11.59
N MET A 29 2.25 -4.19 -11.14
CA MET A 29 1.07 -4.48 -11.97
C MET A 29 0.25 -3.22 -12.29
N GLU A 30 0.23 -2.21 -11.42
CA GLU A 30 -0.42 -0.93 -11.71
C GLU A 30 0.37 -0.14 -12.76
N GLU A 31 1.69 -0.17 -12.65
CA GLU A 31 2.61 0.50 -13.56
C GLU A 31 2.56 -0.09 -14.98
N ILE A 32 2.55 -1.42 -15.11
CA ILE A 32 2.39 -2.10 -16.41
C ILE A 32 1.08 -1.66 -17.09
N ARG A 33 -0.04 -1.62 -16.33
CA ARG A 33 -1.32 -1.17 -16.87
C ARG A 33 -1.29 0.29 -17.30
N ARG A 34 -0.58 1.14 -16.55
CA ARG A 34 -0.41 2.56 -16.87
C ARG A 34 0.42 2.77 -18.14
N LEU A 35 1.47 1.99 -18.32
CA LEU A 35 2.41 2.11 -19.45
C LEU A 35 1.90 1.48 -20.76
N ARG A 36 0.82 0.69 -20.73
CA ARG A 36 0.22 0.09 -21.95
C ARG A 36 -0.20 1.11 -23.01
N ALA A 37 -0.48 2.35 -22.62
CA ALA A 37 -0.84 3.41 -23.53
C ALA A 37 -0.27 4.75 -23.05
N PHE A 38 -0.10 5.69 -23.97
CA PHE A 38 0.31 7.05 -23.62
C PHE A 38 -0.74 7.72 -22.73
N GLU A 39 -0.27 8.31 -21.62
CA GLU A 39 -1.08 9.11 -20.70
C GLU A 39 -0.81 10.60 -20.95
N THR A 40 -1.83 11.33 -21.39
CA THR A 40 -1.74 12.79 -21.56
C THR A 40 -1.46 13.50 -20.23
N PRO A 41 -0.91 14.73 -20.24
CA PRO A 41 -0.65 15.48 -19.01
C PRO A 41 -1.89 15.64 -18.11
N THR A 42 -3.05 15.91 -18.70
CA THR A 42 -4.32 16.04 -17.99
C THR A 42 -4.76 14.73 -17.33
N GLN A 43 -4.64 13.61 -18.04
CA GLN A 43 -4.95 12.29 -17.48
C GLN A 43 -4.02 11.95 -16.30
N ARG A 44 -2.73 12.25 -16.44
CA ARG A 44 -1.72 12.07 -15.38
C ARG A 44 -2.09 12.84 -14.12
N SER A 45 -2.48 14.11 -14.26
CA SER A 45 -2.92 14.94 -13.12
C SER A 45 -4.18 14.39 -12.45
N LYS A 46 -5.19 14.00 -13.25
CA LYS A 46 -6.43 13.38 -12.73
C LYS A 46 -6.16 12.08 -11.98
N ARG A 47 -5.28 11.22 -12.50
CA ARG A 47 -4.90 9.96 -11.85
C ARG A 47 -4.19 10.19 -10.52
N LYS A 48 -3.22 11.12 -10.48
CA LYS A 48 -2.49 11.47 -9.25
C LYS A 48 -3.44 11.95 -8.15
N ALA A 49 -4.40 12.81 -8.49
CA ALA A 49 -5.42 13.29 -7.56
C ALA A 49 -6.28 12.14 -7.00
N ARG A 50 -6.77 11.25 -7.88
CA ARG A 50 -7.54 10.05 -7.48
C ARG A 50 -6.74 9.11 -6.58
N ALA A 51 -5.47 8.87 -6.90
CA ALA A 51 -4.59 8.02 -6.09
C ALA A 51 -4.35 8.62 -4.70
N LYS A 52 -4.11 9.94 -4.60
CA LYS A 52 -3.98 10.66 -3.33
C LYS A 52 -5.26 10.55 -2.49
N ALA A 53 -6.42 10.79 -3.10
CA ALA A 53 -7.71 10.69 -2.43
C ALA A 53 -7.97 9.26 -1.91
N LYS A 54 -7.69 8.23 -2.72
CA LYS A 54 -7.81 6.82 -2.33
C LYS A 54 -6.90 6.47 -1.15
N ARG A 55 -5.63 6.88 -1.19
CA ARG A 55 -4.68 6.66 -0.07
C ARG A 55 -5.13 7.38 1.20
N SER A 56 -5.60 8.62 1.06
CA SER A 56 -6.13 9.41 2.17
C SER A 56 -7.30 8.69 2.84
N ARG A 57 -8.32 8.31 2.06
CA ARG A 57 -9.50 7.58 2.55
C ARG A 57 -9.13 6.26 3.21
N ASN A 58 -8.21 5.50 2.62
CA ASN A 58 -7.76 4.23 3.19
C ASN A 58 -7.06 4.46 4.53
N ARG A 59 -6.17 5.47 4.66
CA ARG A 59 -5.56 5.82 5.95
C ARG A 59 -6.60 6.15 7.00
N PHE A 60 -7.53 7.05 6.70
CA PHE A 60 -8.57 7.45 7.67
C PHE A 60 -9.44 6.27 8.10
N ARG A 61 -9.81 5.37 7.17
CA ARG A 61 -10.58 4.17 7.50
C ARG A 61 -9.90 3.26 8.52
N PHE A 62 -8.58 3.19 8.49
CA PHE A 62 -7.81 2.34 9.41
C PHE A 62 -7.34 3.08 10.66
N VAL A 63 -7.18 4.40 10.63
CA VAL A 63 -6.74 5.23 11.77
C VAL A 63 -7.90 5.59 12.70
N LEU A 64 -9.08 5.97 12.17
CA LEU A 64 -10.25 6.30 12.99
C LEU A 64 -10.91 5.08 13.64
N ASN A 65 -10.61 3.88 13.15
CA ASN A 65 -11.22 2.63 13.60
C ASN A 65 -10.21 1.74 14.37
N ASP A 66 -9.09 2.32 14.80
CA ASP A 66 -8.09 1.66 15.65
C ASP A 66 -8.40 1.94 17.14
N PRO A 67 -8.89 0.94 17.91
CA PRO A 67 -9.21 1.11 19.32
C PRO A 67 -7.98 1.34 20.22
N HIS A 68 -6.75 1.16 19.70
CA HIS A 68 -5.50 1.32 20.48
C HIS A 68 -4.86 2.70 20.34
N HIS A 69 -5.42 3.64 19.57
CA HIS A 69 -4.85 4.97 19.37
C HIS A 69 -5.15 5.98 20.50
N HIS A 70 -6.04 5.66 21.44
CA HIS A 70 -6.47 6.55 22.55
C HIS A 70 -5.60 6.51 23.82
N SER A 71 -4.49 5.76 23.84
CA SER A 71 -3.67 5.56 25.06
C SER A 71 -2.41 6.43 25.13
N ALA A 72 -2.08 7.22 24.10
CA ALA A 72 -0.80 7.94 24.03
C ALA A 72 -0.79 9.35 24.66
N GLU A 73 -1.91 9.89 25.15
CA GLU A 73 -2.01 11.28 25.65
C GLU A 73 -2.10 11.44 27.17
N ARG A 74 -1.87 10.38 27.98
CA ARG A 74 -2.06 10.45 29.45
C ARG A 74 -0.80 10.69 30.30
N ASN A 75 0.36 10.93 29.71
CA ASN A 75 1.59 11.20 30.47
C ASN A 75 2.34 12.42 29.92
N ASN A 76 1.73 13.60 30.02
CA ASN A 76 2.47 14.86 30.05
C ASN A 76 2.56 15.30 31.51
N PRO A 77 3.67 15.06 32.22
CA PRO A 77 3.96 15.84 33.40
C PRO A 77 4.29 17.26 32.91
N SER A 78 3.46 18.22 33.29
CA SER A 78 3.80 19.64 33.27
C SER A 78 5.10 19.83 34.05
N GLU A 79 6.19 20.11 33.34
CA GLU A 79 7.41 20.66 33.93
C GLU A 79 7.21 22.17 34.15
N ASP A 80 7.70 22.63 35.29
CA ASP A 80 7.51 23.95 35.92
C ASP A 80 7.93 25.17 35.07
#